data_AF-A0A326UCI2-F1
#
_entry.id   AF-A0A326UCI2-F1
#
_cell.length_a   1.000
_cell.length_b   1.000
_cell.length_c   1.000
_cell.angle_alpha   90.00
_cell.angle_beta   90.00
_cell.angle_gamma   90.00
#
_symmetry.space_group_name_H-M   'P 1'
#
loop_
_entity.id
_entity.type
_entity.pdbx_description
1 polymer ?
#
loop_
_entity_poly.entity_id
_entity_poly.type
_entity_poly.pdbx_seq_one_letter_code
_entity_poly.pdbx_strand_id
1 'polypeptide(L)'
;MKFRIAGAIVLFIIVSLVLAIFLGDPAMMMKAFQSSGSGSPPVAPTSVPADANPIVKENAQPGSNEWRIPAGKEATTQIQAYAGAVSVDPGQSLQFYVSTQKAGTPYSIQIFRLGWYSGFGGRLLKLVQNQEGEAQGYYEERTRKLVACSTCYQGTDGLIEARWKPSYTLEVPQDWTSGVYLAKFTDASGWQTYAPFVVHGNPNSRYVVVTPDTTMAASNEWGGKSLYDMGSGFFSENSFAPTAAKVSFDRPYLYYAGASQVVSLELNAIRWMERQGYDLSYISNVDLHRQPQQLQRHKATISIGHDAYWTLEMRQGYEAARDKGVGLAFLGAADGVWQMRFEASSTGTPDRTVICYKVSSEENTLSRDPMYATDHTRVTAQWRDPVLHQPESTLIGVMYSDMSRGQVDFAWKVNKDADQTLLKNTGIQPGKGYGCSYVGYLWDRVYRDSSPANLKVLATSNVHNENNKEDVSNTTYYISQSGAMVFATGSTYWTYALDNYRPTYLPDRNWECGDTESPEMQALLANVFHELVERHSPNAL
;
A
#
# COMPACT_ATOMS: atom_id res chain seq x y z
N MET A 1 61.41 56.74 10.31
CA MET A 1 60.72 56.75 8.99
C MET A 1 59.23 56.75 9.28
N LYS A 2 58.47 57.87 9.26
CA LYS A 2 57.97 58.63 8.09
C LYS A 2 57.47 57.66 7.00
N PHE A 3 56.17 57.46 6.73
CA PHE A 3 55.15 58.42 6.24
C PHE A 3 53.67 57.98 6.45
N ARG A 4 52.82 58.93 6.90
CA ARG A 4 51.40 59.31 6.55
C ARG A 4 50.32 58.21 6.33
N ILE A 5 49.21 58.13 7.10
CA ILE A 5 48.00 59.00 7.27
C ILE A 5 47.07 59.10 6.04
N ALA A 6 45.79 58.74 6.28
CA ALA A 6 44.51 59.06 5.59
C ALA A 6 43.82 57.83 4.97
N GLY A 7 42.58 57.46 5.29
CA GLY A 7 41.56 58.06 6.15
C GLY A 7 40.41 57.08 6.40
N ALA A 8 39.85 57.14 7.61
CA ALA A 8 38.52 56.67 7.92
C ALA A 8 37.47 57.63 7.29
N ILE A 9 36.22 57.16 7.20
CA ILE A 9 35.01 57.88 6.74
C ILE A 9 34.76 57.79 5.23
N VAL A 10 34.28 56.62 4.75
CA VAL A 10 33.16 56.48 3.77
C VAL A 10 32.71 55.00 3.81
N LEU A 11 31.79 54.64 4.72
CA LEU A 11 30.79 53.57 4.49
C LEU A 11 29.75 53.54 5.63
N PHE A 12 29.17 54.68 5.98
CA PHE A 12 28.07 54.78 6.97
C PHE A 12 26.97 55.74 6.52
N ILE A 13 26.74 55.81 5.20
CA ILE A 13 25.61 56.53 4.60
C ILE A 13 25.14 55.66 3.44
N ILE A 14 24.18 54.75 3.70
CA ILE A 14 23.16 54.13 2.81
C ILE A 14 22.29 53.14 3.64
N VAL A 15 22.12 53.35 4.96
CA VAL A 15 21.22 52.52 5.80
C VAL A 15 20.15 53.35 6.52
N SER A 16 20.06 54.66 6.26
CA SER A 16 19.14 55.55 6.99
C SER A 16 18.30 56.45 6.10
N LEU A 17 17.72 55.91 5.01
CA LEU A 17 16.78 56.69 4.20
C LEU A 17 15.71 55.88 3.46
N VAL A 18 15.01 54.95 4.12
CA VAL A 18 13.58 54.66 3.85
C VAL A 18 12.91 54.16 5.15
N LEU A 19 12.95 54.97 6.20
CA LEU A 19 12.23 54.69 7.45
C LEU A 19 11.52 55.97 7.91
N ALA A 20 10.63 56.46 7.06
CA ALA A 20 9.56 57.38 7.40
C ALA A 20 8.67 57.53 6.16
N ILE A 21 7.61 56.73 6.05
CA ILE A 21 6.28 57.04 5.51
C ILE A 21 5.45 55.75 5.65
N PHE A 22 4.19 55.90 6.07
CA PHE A 22 3.16 54.90 6.39
C PHE A 22 2.98 54.52 7.87
N LEU A 23 2.59 55.54 8.65
CA LEU A 23 1.47 55.40 9.58
C LEU A 23 0.18 55.30 8.74
N GLY A 24 -0.52 54.16 8.77
CA GLY A 24 -1.76 53.95 8.04
C GLY A 24 -2.43 52.60 8.31
N ASP A 25 -3.43 52.63 9.21
CA ASP A 25 -4.59 51.74 9.37
C ASP A 25 -4.41 50.31 9.97
N PRO A 26 -4.87 50.07 11.23
CA PRO A 26 -4.92 48.74 11.86
C PRO A 26 -5.83 47.73 11.16
N ALA A 27 -6.68 48.14 10.21
CA ALA A 27 -7.58 47.25 9.48
C ALA A 27 -6.87 46.34 8.44
N MET A 28 -5.59 46.57 8.14
CA MET A 28 -4.84 45.76 7.16
C MET A 28 -4.15 44.52 7.74
N MET A 29 -4.03 44.38 9.07
CA MET A 29 -3.41 43.20 9.69
C MET A 29 -4.32 41.96 9.77
N MET A 30 -5.60 42.08 9.40
CA MET A 30 -6.55 40.95 9.37
C MET A 30 -6.73 40.31 7.98
N LYS A 31 -5.97 40.74 6.96
CA LYS A 31 -6.00 40.15 5.60
C LYS A 31 -4.73 39.41 5.18
N ALA A 32 -3.71 39.33 6.04
CA ALA A 32 -2.45 38.64 5.74
C ALA A 32 -2.42 37.15 6.12
N PHE A 33 -3.54 36.56 6.53
CA PHE A 33 -3.67 35.12 6.82
C PHE A 33 -4.34 34.29 5.72
N GLN A 34 -4.47 34.85 4.51
CA GLN A 34 -4.99 34.14 3.34
C GLN A 34 -4.04 34.30 2.16
N SER A 35 -3.02 33.44 2.07
CA SER A 35 -2.48 32.89 0.81
C SER A 35 -1.05 32.37 0.99
N SER A 36 -0.93 31.07 1.23
CA SER A 36 0.15 30.26 0.65
C SER A 36 -0.22 28.78 0.77
N GLY A 37 -1.25 28.40 0.02
CA GLY A 37 -1.58 27.03 -0.35
C GLY A 37 -2.24 27.14 -1.70
N SER A 38 -1.48 27.05 -2.79
CA SER A 38 -2.04 27.06 -4.14
C SER A 38 -2.72 25.71 -4.41
N GLY A 39 -3.87 25.50 -3.77
CA GLY A 39 -4.84 24.51 -4.22
C GLY A 39 -5.42 24.98 -5.54
N SER A 40 -5.34 24.16 -6.59
CA SER A 40 -6.09 24.44 -7.81
C SER A 40 -7.58 24.45 -7.46
N PRO A 41 -8.40 25.37 -8.01
CA PRO A 41 -9.84 25.36 -7.76
C PRO A 41 -10.43 24.01 -8.18
N PRO A 42 -11.40 23.46 -7.44
CA PRO A 42 -12.03 22.19 -7.77
C PRO A 42 -12.63 22.26 -9.18
N VAL A 43 -12.27 21.30 -10.03
CA VAL A 43 -12.82 21.17 -11.38
C VAL A 43 -14.30 20.78 -11.27
N ALA A 44 -15.15 21.40 -12.08
CA ALA A 44 -16.59 21.10 -12.13
C ALA A 44 -16.84 19.61 -12.46
N PRO A 45 -17.90 19.00 -11.90
CA PRO A 45 -18.20 17.60 -12.14
C PRO A 45 -18.49 17.33 -13.63
N THR A 46 -17.98 16.21 -14.13
CA THR A 46 -18.26 15.74 -15.49
C THR A 46 -19.67 15.14 -15.56
N SER A 47 -20.35 15.25 -16.71
CA SER A 47 -21.67 14.62 -16.89
C SER A 47 -21.55 13.10 -16.83
N VAL A 48 -22.28 12.45 -15.93
CA VAL A 48 -22.25 10.99 -15.72
C VAL A 48 -23.57 10.35 -16.17
N PRO A 49 -23.55 9.23 -16.92
CA PRO A 49 -24.74 8.45 -17.21
C PRO A 49 -25.48 8.04 -15.92
N ALA A 50 -26.82 8.08 -15.94
CA ALA A 50 -27.62 7.79 -14.74
C ALA A 50 -27.41 6.33 -14.23
N ASP A 51 -27.15 5.41 -15.14
CA ASP A 51 -26.89 3.98 -14.94
C ASP A 51 -25.42 3.66 -14.64
N ALA A 52 -24.54 4.66 -14.56
CA ALA A 52 -23.14 4.44 -14.22
C ALA A 52 -22.96 3.78 -12.84
N ASN A 53 -21.93 2.94 -12.72
CA ASN A 53 -21.57 2.31 -11.45
C ASN A 53 -21.09 3.35 -10.41
N PRO A 54 -21.04 2.99 -9.11
CA PRO A 54 -20.67 3.92 -8.05
C PRO A 54 -19.30 4.57 -8.23
N ILE A 55 -18.31 3.85 -8.76
CA ILE A 55 -16.95 4.35 -8.98
C ILE A 55 -16.92 5.45 -10.04
N VAL A 56 -17.65 5.29 -11.14
CA VAL A 56 -17.73 6.33 -12.19
C VAL A 56 -18.42 7.58 -11.64
N LYS A 57 -19.48 7.43 -10.84
CA LYS A 57 -20.18 8.53 -10.19
C LYS A 57 -19.29 9.27 -9.19
N GLU A 58 -18.50 8.52 -8.41
CA GLU A 58 -17.52 9.07 -7.48
C GLU A 58 -16.39 9.80 -8.22
N ASN A 59 -15.85 9.23 -9.29
CA ASN A 59 -14.75 9.83 -10.04
C ASN A 59 -15.10 11.12 -10.79
N ALA A 60 -16.38 11.34 -11.06
CA ALA A 60 -16.86 12.61 -11.60
C ALA A 60 -16.94 13.73 -10.56
N GLN A 61 -16.77 13.41 -9.28
CA GLN A 61 -16.71 14.42 -8.24
C GLN A 61 -15.39 15.23 -8.31
N PRO A 62 -15.37 16.47 -7.79
CA PRO A 62 -14.15 17.26 -7.76
C PRO A 62 -13.03 16.57 -6.94
N GLY A 63 -11.87 16.42 -7.57
CA GLY A 63 -10.66 15.93 -6.91
C GLY A 63 -9.82 17.03 -6.28
N SER A 64 -8.81 16.63 -5.51
CA SER A 64 -7.79 17.46 -4.89
C SER A 64 -6.46 16.72 -4.86
N ASN A 65 -5.34 17.43 -4.95
CA ASN A 65 -4.00 16.89 -4.71
C ASN A 65 -3.52 17.12 -3.27
N GLU A 66 -4.32 17.79 -2.44
CA GLU A 66 -3.97 18.13 -1.05
C GLU A 66 -3.86 16.90 -0.14
N TRP A 67 -4.32 15.74 -0.58
CA TRP A 67 -4.07 14.50 0.13
C TRP A 67 -2.57 14.19 0.20
N ARG A 68 -1.74 14.73 -0.71
CA ARG A 68 -0.28 14.56 -0.66
C ARG A 68 0.32 15.46 0.42
N ILE A 69 1.16 14.90 1.27
CA ILE A 69 2.05 15.68 2.13
C ILE A 69 3.14 16.30 1.22
N PRO A 70 3.54 17.57 1.42
CA PRO A 70 4.68 18.20 0.73
C PRO A 70 6.05 17.79 1.29
N ALA A 71 7.11 17.83 0.47
CA ALA A 71 8.48 17.47 0.91
C ALA A 71 8.97 18.32 2.07
N GLY A 72 9.48 17.65 3.11
CA GLY A 72 9.93 18.25 4.35
C GLY A 72 8.81 18.57 5.34
N LYS A 73 7.60 18.04 5.15
CA LYS A 73 6.45 18.18 6.07
C LYS A 73 6.03 16.87 6.73
N GLU A 74 6.70 15.78 6.42
CA GLU A 74 6.48 14.46 7.00
C GLU A 74 6.83 14.48 8.48
N ALA A 75 5.84 14.20 9.32
CA ALA A 75 6.04 14.06 10.74
C ALA A 75 6.82 12.77 11.02
N THR A 76 7.90 12.88 11.79
CA THR A 76 8.62 11.72 12.33
C THR A 76 8.27 11.51 13.79
N THR A 77 8.09 12.59 14.54
CA THR A 77 7.80 12.55 15.99
C THR A 77 6.72 13.54 16.42
N GLN A 78 6.48 14.58 15.62
CA GLN A 78 5.65 15.73 15.97
C GLN A 78 4.17 15.35 16.13
N ILE A 79 3.69 14.50 15.23
CA ILE A 79 2.37 13.89 15.28
C ILE A 79 2.45 12.50 14.66
N GLN A 80 1.84 11.51 15.32
CA GLN A 80 1.73 10.14 14.84
C GLN A 80 0.28 9.67 15.05
N ALA A 81 -0.24 8.84 14.16
CA ALA A 81 -1.63 8.41 14.23
C ALA A 81 -1.84 6.99 13.69
N TYR A 82 -2.93 6.34 14.12
CA TYR A 82 -3.42 5.10 13.55
C TYR A 82 -4.95 5.00 13.61
N ALA A 83 -5.53 4.13 12.79
CA ALA A 83 -6.95 3.81 12.78
C ALA A 83 -7.25 2.59 13.67
N GLY A 84 -8.37 2.62 14.38
CA GLY A 84 -8.83 1.54 15.27
C GLY A 84 -9.31 0.29 14.55
N ALA A 85 -9.55 0.39 13.25
CA ALA A 85 -9.86 -0.72 12.36
C ALA A 85 -9.19 -0.48 11.00
N VAL A 86 -8.89 -1.55 10.27
CA VAL A 86 -8.34 -1.46 8.90
C VAL A 86 -9.45 -1.16 7.88
N SER A 87 -10.69 -1.48 8.22
CA SER A 87 -11.86 -1.32 7.36
C SER A 87 -13.09 -0.93 8.19
N VAL A 88 -14.08 -0.33 7.53
CA VAL A 88 -15.33 0.12 8.15
C VAL A 88 -16.49 0.12 7.14
N ASP A 89 -17.68 -0.26 7.59
CA ASP A 89 -18.91 -0.17 6.79
C ASP A 89 -19.48 1.25 6.81
N PRO A 90 -20.10 1.73 5.70
CA PRO A 90 -20.92 2.93 5.72
C PRO A 90 -21.99 2.89 6.82
N GLY A 91 -22.13 4.00 7.54
CA GLY A 91 -23.00 4.12 8.70
C GLY A 91 -22.44 3.61 10.02
N GLN A 92 -21.24 3.02 10.03
CA GLN A 92 -20.51 2.68 11.26
C GLN A 92 -19.51 3.78 11.63
N SER A 93 -18.94 3.67 12.81
CA SER A 93 -17.97 4.62 13.35
C SER A 93 -16.55 4.05 13.32
N LEU A 94 -15.57 4.86 12.93
CA LEU A 94 -14.15 4.53 12.98
C LEU A 94 -13.42 5.45 13.96
N GLN A 95 -12.71 4.88 14.92
CA GLN A 95 -11.89 5.64 15.86
C GLN A 95 -10.49 5.88 15.29
N PHE A 96 -9.99 7.10 15.46
CA PHE A 96 -8.59 7.44 15.24
C PHE A 96 -7.91 7.74 16.56
N TYR A 97 -6.66 7.29 16.65
CA TYR A 97 -5.80 7.47 17.80
C TYR A 97 -4.62 8.33 17.37
N VAL A 98 -4.45 9.47 18.05
CA VAL A 98 -3.48 10.49 17.67
C VAL A 98 -2.64 10.84 18.89
N SER A 99 -1.34 10.94 18.68
CA SER A 99 -0.40 11.45 19.68
C SER A 99 0.37 12.61 19.08
N THR A 100 0.29 13.77 19.72
CA THR A 100 1.15 14.92 19.42
C THR A 100 2.35 14.91 20.36
N GLN A 101 3.52 15.34 19.90
CA GLN A 101 4.74 15.33 20.72
C GLN A 101 4.58 16.13 22.03
N LYS A 102 3.75 17.18 21.99
CA LYS A 102 3.39 18.01 23.14
C LYS A 102 1.87 18.03 23.29
N ALA A 103 1.38 17.85 24.52
CA ALA A 103 -0.04 17.97 24.84
C ALA A 103 -0.52 19.43 24.63
N GLY A 104 -1.77 19.58 24.20
CA GLY A 104 -2.37 20.87 23.86
C GLY A 104 -1.96 21.42 22.48
N THR A 105 -1.09 20.73 21.73
CA THR A 105 -0.78 21.11 20.34
C THR A 105 -2.02 20.88 19.48
N PRO A 106 -2.62 21.93 18.88
CA PRO A 106 -3.77 21.74 18.02
C PRO A 106 -3.39 20.98 16.74
N TYR A 107 -4.32 20.21 16.21
CA TYR A 107 -4.17 19.56 14.91
C TYR A 107 -5.48 19.55 14.12
N SER A 108 -5.38 19.23 12.84
CA SER A 108 -6.51 19.02 11.94
C SER A 108 -6.47 17.63 11.33
N ILE A 109 -7.63 17.15 10.88
CA ILE A 109 -7.81 15.87 10.20
C ILE A 109 -8.50 16.15 8.87
N GLN A 110 -7.89 15.73 7.77
CA GLN A 110 -8.49 15.71 6.44
C GLN A 110 -8.71 14.26 6.03
N ILE A 111 -9.95 13.88 5.73
CA ILE A 111 -10.28 12.53 5.24
C ILE A 111 -10.41 12.60 3.72
N PHE A 112 -9.59 11.81 3.02
CA PHE A 112 -9.61 11.68 1.58
C PHE A 112 -10.00 10.27 1.16
N ARG A 113 -10.84 10.15 0.11
CA ARG A 113 -10.98 8.91 -0.67
C ARG A 113 -9.98 8.96 -1.82
N LEU A 114 -9.13 7.94 -1.96
CA LEU A 114 -8.21 7.82 -3.09
C LEU A 114 -8.94 7.30 -4.33
N GLY A 115 -8.46 7.65 -5.53
CA GLY A 115 -9.11 7.32 -6.79
C GLY A 115 -8.58 8.15 -7.96
N TRP A 116 -9.28 8.18 -9.10
CA TRP A 116 -8.81 8.90 -10.28
C TRP A 116 -9.02 10.41 -10.18
N TYR A 117 -10.28 10.84 -10.03
CA TYR A 117 -10.72 12.25 -9.95
C TYR A 117 -10.03 13.18 -10.96
N SER A 118 -10.12 12.88 -12.26
CA SER A 118 -9.46 13.66 -13.33
C SER A 118 -7.94 13.83 -13.14
N GLY A 119 -7.29 12.84 -12.53
CA GLY A 119 -5.85 12.81 -12.30
C GLY A 119 -5.40 13.37 -10.94
N PHE A 120 -6.28 13.99 -10.15
CA PHE A 120 -5.92 14.57 -8.84
C PHE A 120 -5.56 13.53 -7.78
N GLY A 121 -6.08 12.30 -7.88
CA GLY A 121 -5.66 11.17 -7.04
C GLY A 121 -6.41 10.99 -5.73
N GLY A 122 -7.21 11.99 -5.34
CA GLY A 122 -8.07 11.87 -4.17
C GLY A 122 -9.15 12.93 -4.16
N ARG A 123 -10.16 12.73 -3.32
CA ARG A 123 -11.23 13.70 -3.04
C ARG A 123 -11.30 13.95 -1.55
N LEU A 124 -11.30 15.22 -1.16
CA LEU A 124 -11.51 15.61 0.23
C LEU A 124 -12.98 15.40 0.58
N LEU A 125 -13.25 14.54 1.56
CA LEU A 125 -14.61 14.23 2.02
C LEU A 125 -14.94 14.92 3.34
N LYS A 126 -13.95 15.12 4.20
CA LYS A 126 -14.15 15.74 5.50
C LYS A 126 -12.92 16.50 5.95
N LEU A 127 -13.15 17.67 6.55
CA LEU A 127 -12.15 18.45 7.27
C LEU A 127 -12.63 18.63 8.72
N VAL A 128 -11.77 18.29 9.67
CA VAL A 128 -11.96 18.50 11.10
C VAL A 128 -10.82 19.39 11.57
N GLN A 129 -11.14 20.51 12.21
CA GLN A 129 -10.15 21.49 12.64
C GLN A 129 -10.08 21.58 14.17
N ASN A 130 -8.99 22.18 14.67
CA ASN A 130 -8.82 22.56 16.06
C ASN A 130 -9.03 21.41 17.06
N GLN A 131 -8.63 20.19 16.68
CA GLN A 131 -8.58 19.09 17.64
C GLN A 131 -7.44 19.36 18.62
N GLU A 132 -7.69 19.15 19.91
CA GLU A 132 -6.66 19.30 20.94
C GLU A 132 -5.82 18.02 20.99
N GLY A 133 -4.51 18.13 20.77
CA GLY A 133 -3.58 17.00 20.79
C GLY A 133 -3.24 16.54 22.21
N GLU A 134 -3.20 15.22 22.40
CA GLU A 134 -2.67 14.61 23.63
C GLU A 134 -1.26 14.06 23.39
N ALA A 135 -0.37 14.19 24.38
CA ALA A 135 0.92 13.53 24.36
C ALA A 135 0.80 12.12 24.95
N GLN A 136 0.54 11.14 24.09
CA GLN A 136 0.32 9.74 24.47
C GLN A 136 1.57 8.86 24.24
N GLY A 137 2.66 9.48 23.78
CA GLY A 137 3.93 8.85 23.42
C GLY A 137 4.12 8.73 21.91
N TYR A 138 5.34 8.47 21.47
CA TYR A 138 5.68 8.33 20.05
C TYR A 138 6.89 7.42 19.87
N TYR A 139 7.07 6.89 18.67
CA TYR A 139 8.31 6.21 18.30
C TYR A 139 9.28 7.18 17.62
N GLU A 140 10.49 7.30 18.14
CA GLU A 140 11.56 8.09 17.52
C GLU A 140 12.46 7.16 16.70
N GLU A 141 12.26 7.16 15.39
CA GLU A 141 12.98 6.29 14.46
C GLU A 141 14.51 6.44 14.56
N ARG A 142 15.01 7.67 14.61
CA ARG A 142 16.45 7.96 14.63
C ARG A 142 17.16 7.35 15.84
N THR A 143 16.51 7.34 17.00
CA THR A 143 17.08 6.76 18.24
C THR A 143 16.58 5.35 18.48
N ARG A 144 15.63 4.87 17.67
CA ARG A 144 14.93 3.58 17.76
C ARG A 144 14.26 3.36 19.11
N LYS A 145 13.66 4.40 19.69
CA LYS A 145 13.06 4.36 21.03
C LYS A 145 11.60 4.74 21.01
N LEU A 146 10.79 4.00 21.78
CA LEU A 146 9.50 4.51 22.24
C LEU A 146 9.76 5.55 23.33
N VAL A 147 9.25 6.77 23.12
CA VAL A 147 9.44 7.92 24.01
C VAL A 147 8.11 8.29 24.62
N ALA A 148 8.10 8.47 25.95
CA ALA A 148 6.95 8.95 26.72
C ALA A 148 5.62 8.18 26.49
N CYS A 149 5.68 6.91 26.06
CA CYS A 149 4.49 6.10 25.81
C CYS A 149 4.15 5.24 27.02
N SER A 150 3.51 5.84 28.02
CA SER A 150 3.07 5.13 29.24
C SER A 150 1.92 4.15 28.99
N THR A 151 1.16 4.33 27.92
CA THR A 151 0.09 3.43 27.51
C THR A 151 0.60 2.22 26.74
N CYS A 152 1.77 2.33 26.09
CA CYS A 152 2.28 1.29 25.20
C CYS A 152 2.42 -0.05 25.92
N TYR A 153 1.92 -1.10 25.28
CA TYR A 153 2.15 -2.48 25.70
C TYR A 153 3.32 -3.07 24.91
N GLN A 154 4.21 -3.77 25.63
CA GLN A 154 5.38 -4.44 25.07
C GLN A 154 5.38 -5.89 25.57
N GLY A 155 4.99 -6.82 24.69
CA GLY A 155 4.98 -8.26 24.95
C GLY A 155 6.36 -8.89 24.82
N THR A 156 6.56 -10.05 25.46
CA THR A 156 7.82 -10.82 25.40
C THR A 156 8.05 -11.49 24.04
N ASP A 157 7.00 -11.63 23.24
CA ASP A 157 7.00 -12.14 21.86
C ASP A 157 7.27 -11.04 20.81
N GLY A 158 7.57 -9.82 21.27
CA GLY A 158 7.84 -8.66 20.42
C GLY A 158 6.59 -7.88 20.02
N LEU A 159 5.40 -8.24 20.52
CA LEU A 159 4.18 -7.48 20.30
C LEU A 159 4.31 -6.06 20.87
N ILE A 160 4.11 -5.05 20.03
CA ILE A 160 4.03 -3.66 20.43
C ILE A 160 2.64 -3.12 20.07
N GLU A 161 1.97 -2.53 21.05
CA GLU A 161 0.70 -1.80 20.86
C GLU A 161 0.84 -0.41 21.49
N ALA A 162 0.33 0.62 20.81
CA ALA A 162 0.36 1.98 21.34
C ALA A 162 -0.62 2.16 22.53
N ARG A 163 -1.79 1.49 22.44
CA ARG A 163 -2.91 1.58 23.39
C ARG A 163 -3.27 3.03 23.78
N TRP A 164 -3.14 3.94 22.83
CA TRP A 164 -3.55 5.33 23.02
C TRP A 164 -5.06 5.39 23.30
N LYS A 165 -5.49 6.44 23.96
CA LYS A 165 -6.90 6.79 24.10
C LYS A 165 -7.43 7.28 22.73
N PRO A 166 -8.70 6.97 22.40
CA PRO A 166 -9.32 7.49 21.19
C PRO A 166 -9.28 9.02 21.16
N SER A 167 -8.86 9.60 20.02
CA SER A 167 -8.72 11.05 19.87
C SER A 167 -9.84 11.65 19.03
N TYR A 168 -10.36 10.92 18.04
CA TYR A 168 -11.48 11.35 17.21
C TYR A 168 -12.29 10.14 16.74
N THR A 169 -13.61 10.26 16.69
CA THR A 169 -14.50 9.25 16.11
C THR A 169 -15.12 9.79 14.83
N LEU A 170 -14.83 9.12 13.72
CA LEU A 170 -15.41 9.39 12.41
C LEU A 170 -16.69 8.57 12.25
N GLU A 171 -17.83 9.25 12.24
CA GLU A 171 -19.06 8.67 11.70
C GLU A 171 -18.95 8.61 10.17
N VAL A 172 -18.95 7.40 9.61
CA VAL A 172 -18.85 7.16 8.17
C VAL A 172 -20.24 7.35 7.56
N PRO A 173 -20.45 8.37 6.71
CA PRO A 173 -21.73 8.57 6.03
C PRO A 173 -22.14 7.37 5.17
N GLN A 174 -23.45 7.15 5.05
CA GLN A 174 -24.03 6.04 4.27
C GLN A 174 -23.73 6.11 2.77
N ASP A 175 -23.44 7.31 2.26
CA ASP A 175 -23.19 7.59 0.84
C ASP A 175 -21.70 7.55 0.47
N TRP A 176 -20.81 7.19 1.40
CA TRP A 176 -19.39 7.03 1.09
C TRP A 176 -19.17 5.82 0.18
N THR A 177 -18.59 6.10 -1.00
CA THR A 177 -18.28 5.09 -2.01
C THR A 177 -17.16 4.18 -1.52
N SER A 178 -17.28 2.86 -1.77
CA SER A 178 -16.22 1.90 -1.44
C SER A 178 -14.87 2.33 -2.02
N GLY A 179 -13.79 2.15 -1.27
CA GLY A 179 -12.47 2.62 -1.67
C GLY A 179 -11.42 2.53 -0.57
N VAL A 180 -10.19 2.89 -0.93
CA VAL A 180 -9.10 3.14 0.01
C VAL A 180 -9.10 4.61 0.40
N TYR A 181 -9.02 4.88 1.70
CA TYR A 181 -9.11 6.21 2.29
C TYR A 181 -7.83 6.53 3.06
N LEU A 182 -7.47 7.81 3.10
CA LEU A 182 -6.40 8.34 3.94
C LEU A 182 -6.97 9.39 4.89
N ALA A 183 -6.81 9.18 6.18
CA ALA A 183 -6.89 10.25 7.17
C ALA A 183 -5.52 10.94 7.24
N LYS A 184 -5.42 12.18 6.78
CA LYS A 184 -4.21 13.01 6.91
C LYS A 184 -4.35 13.92 8.13
N PHE A 185 -3.41 13.81 9.05
CA PHE A 185 -3.32 14.61 10.26
C PHE A 185 -2.29 15.72 10.05
N THR A 186 -2.55 16.92 10.53
CA THR A 186 -1.60 18.05 10.42
C THR A 186 -1.57 18.82 11.73
N ASP A 187 -0.41 18.89 12.37
CA ASP A 187 -0.21 19.65 13.61
C ASP A 187 -0.16 21.17 13.35
N ALA A 188 -0.20 21.97 14.41
CA ALA A 188 -0.16 23.44 14.32
C ALA A 188 1.13 24.01 13.70
N SER A 189 2.22 23.23 13.64
CA SER A 189 3.48 23.60 12.98
C SER A 189 3.54 23.16 11.51
N GLY A 190 2.50 22.47 11.03
CA GLY A 190 2.34 21.98 9.67
C GLY A 190 2.99 20.62 9.41
N TRP A 191 3.41 19.87 10.43
CA TRP A 191 3.88 18.48 10.29
C TRP A 191 2.72 17.53 10.08
N GLN A 192 2.89 16.54 9.21
CA GLN A 192 1.79 15.73 8.71
C GLN A 192 2.08 14.23 8.71
N THR A 193 1.05 13.43 8.98
CA THR A 193 1.09 11.96 8.92
C THR A 193 -0.24 11.41 8.43
N TYR A 194 -0.29 10.15 8.03
CA TYR A 194 -1.49 9.45 7.57
C TYR A 194 -1.89 8.32 8.48
N ALA A 195 -3.16 7.93 8.39
CA ALA A 195 -3.65 6.60 8.72
C ALA A 195 -4.55 6.10 7.57
N PRO A 196 -4.19 5.01 6.87
CA PRO A 196 -5.03 4.40 5.85
C PRO A 196 -6.16 3.57 6.47
N PHE A 197 -7.27 3.46 5.75
CA PHE A 197 -8.36 2.52 6.05
C PHE A 197 -9.19 2.27 4.78
N VAL A 198 -9.96 1.18 4.77
CA VAL A 198 -10.89 0.82 3.70
C VAL A 198 -12.32 1.18 4.12
N VAL A 199 -13.10 1.70 3.19
CA VAL A 199 -14.56 1.80 3.36
C VAL A 199 -15.22 0.77 2.45
N HIS A 200 -16.06 -0.07 3.03
CA HIS A 200 -16.81 -1.08 2.28
C HIS A 200 -17.94 -0.45 1.46
N GLY A 201 -18.48 -1.25 0.55
CA GLY A 201 -19.64 -0.88 -0.25
C GLY A 201 -19.68 -1.71 -1.52
N ASN A 202 -20.77 -1.58 -2.28
CA ASN A 202 -20.95 -2.28 -3.55
C ASN A 202 -20.64 -3.80 -3.47
N PRO A 203 -21.29 -4.57 -2.56
CA PRO A 203 -20.91 -5.96 -2.24
C PRO A 203 -21.15 -6.99 -3.37
N ASN A 204 -21.70 -6.55 -4.51
CA ASN A 204 -21.90 -7.36 -5.72
C ASN A 204 -21.26 -6.68 -6.94
N SER A 205 -20.24 -5.85 -6.72
CA SER A 205 -19.44 -5.24 -7.78
C SER A 205 -18.91 -6.32 -8.74
N ARG A 206 -18.68 -5.94 -9.99
CA ARG A 206 -18.06 -6.84 -10.96
C ARG A 206 -16.67 -7.31 -10.51
N TYR A 207 -15.87 -6.42 -9.94
CA TYR A 207 -14.51 -6.68 -9.48
C TYR A 207 -14.34 -6.29 -8.01
N VAL A 208 -13.81 -7.19 -7.18
CA VAL A 208 -13.37 -6.85 -5.82
C VAL A 208 -11.86 -6.74 -5.76
N VAL A 209 -11.38 -5.66 -5.15
CA VAL A 209 -9.96 -5.39 -4.91
C VAL A 209 -9.64 -5.69 -3.44
N VAL A 210 -8.58 -6.45 -3.20
CA VAL A 210 -8.11 -6.84 -1.87
C VAL A 210 -6.82 -6.09 -1.54
N THR A 211 -6.80 -5.35 -0.43
CA THR A 211 -5.63 -4.60 0.03
C THR A 211 -4.74 -5.43 0.97
N PRO A 212 -3.40 -5.26 0.93
CA PRO A 212 -2.43 -6.11 1.62
C PRO A 212 -2.14 -5.69 3.08
N ASP A 213 -3.17 -5.42 3.87
CA ASP A 213 -3.05 -4.82 5.21
C ASP A 213 -2.19 -5.65 6.18
N THR A 214 -2.26 -6.97 6.09
CA THR A 214 -1.43 -7.87 6.92
C THR A 214 0.06 -7.75 6.59
N THR A 215 0.43 -7.57 5.32
CA THR A 215 1.82 -7.28 4.95
C THR A 215 2.25 -5.92 5.48
N MET A 216 1.37 -4.91 5.40
CA MET A 216 1.65 -3.60 5.99
C MET A 216 1.94 -3.71 7.49
N ALA A 217 1.17 -4.52 8.24
CA ALA A 217 1.42 -4.77 9.66
C ALA A 217 2.70 -5.58 9.90
N ALA A 218 2.97 -6.60 9.08
CA ALA A 218 4.15 -7.47 9.14
C ALA A 218 5.45 -6.69 9.00
N SER A 219 5.50 -5.73 8.06
CA SER A 219 6.67 -4.90 7.79
C SER A 219 6.71 -3.61 8.62
N ASN A 220 5.69 -3.32 9.44
CA ASN A 220 5.67 -2.08 10.23
C ASN A 220 6.69 -2.14 11.38
N GLU A 221 7.70 -1.28 11.34
CA GLU A 221 8.77 -1.21 12.35
C GLU A 221 8.46 -0.24 13.50
N TRP A 222 7.29 0.40 13.53
CA TRP A 222 6.93 1.31 14.62
C TRP A 222 7.05 0.62 15.98
N GLY A 223 7.82 1.20 16.90
CA GLY A 223 8.13 0.58 18.20
C GLY A 223 9.40 -0.28 18.20
N GLY A 224 10.12 -0.35 17.07
CA GLY A 224 11.39 -1.07 16.94
C GLY A 224 11.22 -2.58 16.80
N LYS A 225 10.05 -3.02 16.33
CA LYS A 225 9.69 -4.44 16.16
C LYS A 225 8.82 -4.62 14.93
N SER A 226 9.17 -5.60 14.10
CA SER A 226 8.38 -6.10 12.98
C SER A 226 8.55 -7.63 12.89
N LEU A 227 7.91 -8.28 11.92
CA LEU A 227 8.16 -9.69 11.62
C LEU A 227 9.51 -9.90 10.88
N TYR A 228 10.28 -8.83 10.69
CA TYR A 228 11.61 -8.82 10.09
C TYR A 228 12.63 -8.29 11.10
N ASP A 229 13.92 -8.50 10.84
CA ASP A 229 14.99 -7.99 11.71
C ASP A 229 15.24 -6.50 11.52
N MET A 230 15.81 -5.87 12.54
CA MET A 230 16.03 -4.43 12.62
C MET A 230 17.39 -4.06 12.01
N GLY A 231 17.37 -3.27 10.94
CA GLY A 231 18.57 -2.85 10.19
C GLY A 231 18.64 -3.42 8.78
N SER A 232 17.64 -4.21 8.41
CA SER A 232 17.57 -4.90 7.14
C SER A 232 16.42 -4.37 6.25
N GLY A 233 15.68 -3.38 6.77
CA GLY A 233 14.68 -2.58 6.06
C GLY A 233 13.40 -3.35 5.75
N PHE A 234 12.42 -2.65 5.17
CA PHE A 234 11.13 -3.17 4.68
C PHE A 234 11.16 -4.52 3.94
N PHE A 235 12.33 -4.94 3.45
CA PHE A 235 12.51 -5.95 2.41
C PHE A 235 13.54 -7.01 2.79
N SER A 236 13.78 -7.30 4.08
CA SER A 236 14.77 -8.32 4.46
C SER A 236 14.20 -9.65 4.92
N GLU A 237 14.24 -10.65 4.07
CA GLU A 237 13.85 -12.01 4.46
C GLU A 237 14.98 -12.83 5.12
N ASN A 238 16.20 -12.29 5.23
CA ASN A 238 17.38 -13.07 5.62
C ASN A 238 17.74 -13.06 7.11
N SER A 239 16.79 -12.85 8.03
CA SER A 239 17.17 -12.68 9.44
C SER A 239 16.38 -13.55 10.42
N PHE A 240 17.14 -14.29 11.23
CA PHE A 240 16.66 -15.33 12.14
C PHE A 240 16.70 -14.96 13.65
N ALA A 241 16.96 -13.70 14.04
CA ALA A 241 16.64 -13.11 15.38
C ALA A 241 17.06 -11.62 15.47
N PRO A 242 16.41 -10.76 16.30
CA PRO A 242 15.23 -10.95 17.14
C PRO A 242 13.96 -10.40 16.46
N THR A 243 13.36 -11.23 15.61
CA THR A 243 12.03 -11.03 15.00
C THR A 243 10.95 -10.98 16.09
N ALA A 244 10.01 -10.05 16.01
CA ALA A 244 8.76 -10.25 16.72
C ALA A 244 8.03 -11.45 16.11
N ALA A 245 7.43 -12.31 16.92
CA ALA A 245 6.52 -13.33 16.43
C ALA A 245 5.12 -12.77 16.18
N LYS A 246 4.82 -11.60 16.79
CA LYS A 246 3.52 -10.94 16.75
C LYS A 246 3.67 -9.45 16.48
N VAL A 247 2.79 -8.92 15.64
CA VAL A 247 2.70 -7.48 15.34
C VAL A 247 1.25 -7.02 15.38
N SER A 248 1.03 -5.78 15.82
CA SER A 248 -0.31 -5.22 15.98
C SER A 248 -0.67 -4.21 14.89
N PHE A 249 -1.97 -4.13 14.60
CA PHE A 249 -2.60 -2.99 13.92
C PHE A 249 -2.86 -1.80 14.84
N ASP A 250 -2.79 -1.96 16.17
CA ASP A 250 -3.02 -0.90 17.18
C ASP A 250 -1.78 -0.04 17.40
N ARG A 251 -1.16 0.41 16.30
CA ARG A 251 0.02 1.29 16.29
C ARG A 251 0.15 2.04 14.96
N PRO A 252 0.78 3.23 14.95
CA PRO A 252 1.08 3.96 13.72
C PRO A 252 1.92 3.14 12.73
N TYR A 253 1.76 3.41 11.44
CA TYR A 253 2.70 2.94 10.43
C TYR A 253 3.91 3.87 10.39
N LEU A 254 5.11 3.29 10.42
CA LEU A 254 6.35 4.08 10.40
C LEU A 254 6.58 4.76 9.05
N TYR A 255 6.29 4.03 7.98
CA TYR A 255 6.81 4.36 6.67
C TYR A 255 5.84 5.16 5.81
N TYR A 256 6.40 5.92 4.86
CA TYR A 256 5.66 6.81 3.96
C TYR A 256 4.73 7.77 4.74
N ALA A 257 5.26 8.34 5.83
CA ALA A 257 4.55 9.21 6.75
C ALA A 257 3.25 8.60 7.31
N GLY A 258 3.17 7.27 7.44
CA GLY A 258 1.99 6.56 7.94
C GLY A 258 1.09 5.98 6.85
N ALA A 259 1.33 6.26 5.57
CA ALA A 259 0.55 5.69 4.47
C ALA A 259 0.96 4.26 4.11
N SER A 260 2.12 3.79 4.59
CA SER A 260 2.61 2.44 4.30
C SER A 260 2.65 2.17 2.77
N GLN A 261 2.22 0.98 2.34
CA GLN A 261 2.27 0.54 0.94
C GLN A 261 1.23 1.23 0.05
N VAL A 262 0.19 1.85 0.61
CA VAL A 262 -0.92 2.46 -0.16
C VAL A 262 -0.40 3.42 -1.22
N VAL A 263 0.46 4.37 -0.84
CA VAL A 263 0.98 5.38 -1.77
C VAL A 263 2.14 4.89 -2.62
N SER A 264 2.80 3.81 -2.22
CA SER A 264 4.00 3.32 -2.89
C SER A 264 3.75 2.16 -3.84
N LEU A 265 2.77 1.28 -3.60
CA LEU A 265 2.56 0.05 -4.38
C LEU A 265 1.11 -0.14 -4.85
N GLU A 266 0.12 0.45 -4.18
CA GLU A 266 -1.30 0.23 -4.52
C GLU A 266 -1.87 1.31 -5.44
N LEU A 267 -1.44 2.56 -5.24
CA LEU A 267 -2.12 3.73 -5.81
C LEU A 267 -2.13 3.78 -7.34
N ASN A 268 -1.08 3.30 -8.02
CA ASN A 268 -1.07 3.27 -9.49
C ASN A 268 -2.16 2.33 -10.04
N ALA A 269 -2.35 1.17 -9.42
CA ALA A 269 -3.43 0.24 -9.78
C ALA A 269 -4.81 0.84 -9.45
N ILE A 270 -4.98 1.43 -8.26
CA ILE A 270 -6.24 2.08 -7.85
C ILE A 270 -6.64 3.16 -8.85
N ARG A 271 -5.73 4.11 -9.12
CA ARG A 271 -5.98 5.21 -10.06
C ARG A 271 -6.30 4.71 -11.47
N TRP A 272 -5.56 3.71 -11.95
CA TRP A 272 -5.80 3.15 -13.28
C TRP A 272 -7.16 2.46 -13.37
N MET A 273 -7.49 1.56 -12.44
CA MET A 273 -8.76 0.83 -12.46
C MET A 273 -9.96 1.78 -12.38
N GLU A 274 -9.86 2.81 -11.52
CA GLU A 274 -10.88 3.84 -11.38
C GLU A 274 -10.97 4.75 -12.61
N ARG A 275 -9.84 5.08 -13.25
CA ARG A 275 -9.81 5.82 -14.52
C ARG A 275 -10.49 5.06 -15.66
N GLN A 276 -10.34 3.74 -15.69
CA GLN A 276 -11.05 2.88 -16.66
C GLN A 276 -12.55 2.75 -16.36
N GLY A 277 -13.02 3.21 -15.20
CA GLY A 277 -14.43 3.18 -14.83
C GLY A 277 -14.96 1.79 -14.48
N TYR A 278 -14.09 0.85 -14.06
CA TYR A 278 -14.54 -0.47 -13.64
C TYR A 278 -15.50 -0.39 -12.44
N ASP A 279 -16.47 -1.31 -12.42
CA ASP A 279 -17.38 -1.48 -11.29
C ASP A 279 -16.66 -2.23 -10.16
N LEU A 280 -16.12 -1.47 -9.20
CA LEU A 280 -15.23 -1.96 -8.15
C LEU A 280 -15.89 -1.92 -6.76
N SER A 281 -15.41 -2.79 -5.89
CA SER A 281 -15.45 -2.64 -4.44
C SER A 281 -14.07 -2.96 -3.86
N TYR A 282 -13.79 -2.45 -2.66
CA TYR A 282 -12.52 -2.63 -1.96
C TYR A 282 -12.77 -3.28 -0.60
N ILE A 283 -11.93 -4.25 -0.25
CA ILE A 283 -11.90 -4.91 1.06
C ILE A 283 -10.45 -5.03 1.55
N SER A 284 -10.24 -5.04 2.86
CA SER A 284 -8.94 -5.43 3.42
C SER A 284 -8.78 -6.94 3.39
N ASN A 285 -7.54 -7.44 3.38
CA ASN A 285 -7.35 -8.87 3.56
C ASN A 285 -7.80 -9.36 4.96
N VAL A 286 -7.92 -8.48 5.98
CA VAL A 286 -8.57 -8.82 7.27
C VAL A 286 -10.05 -9.13 7.07
N ASP A 287 -10.76 -8.38 6.22
CA ASP A 287 -12.15 -8.67 5.87
C ASP A 287 -12.25 -10.00 5.12
N LEU A 288 -11.29 -10.29 4.24
CA LEU A 288 -11.19 -11.56 3.54
C LEU A 288 -11.01 -12.74 4.52
N HIS A 289 -10.18 -12.60 5.56
CA HIS A 289 -10.08 -13.61 6.61
C HIS A 289 -11.42 -13.84 7.33
N ARG A 290 -12.12 -12.76 7.67
CA ARG A 290 -13.40 -12.85 8.39
C ARG A 290 -14.52 -13.47 7.55
N GLN A 291 -14.54 -13.20 6.25
CA GLN A 291 -15.59 -13.66 5.33
C GLN A 291 -15.01 -14.10 3.98
N PRO A 292 -14.29 -15.24 3.90
CA PRO A 292 -13.63 -15.67 2.66
C PRO A 292 -14.60 -15.93 1.50
N GLN A 293 -15.82 -16.36 1.81
CA GLN A 293 -16.89 -16.59 0.83
C GLN A 293 -17.33 -15.32 0.08
N GLN A 294 -16.99 -14.12 0.55
CA GLN A 294 -17.44 -12.88 -0.09
C GLN A 294 -16.86 -12.71 -1.50
N LEU A 295 -15.67 -13.26 -1.78
CA LEU A 295 -15.06 -13.24 -3.11
C LEU A 295 -15.98 -13.87 -4.18
N GLN A 296 -16.81 -14.83 -3.79
CA GLN A 296 -17.73 -15.53 -4.70
C GLN A 296 -18.94 -14.69 -5.15
N ARG A 297 -19.11 -13.48 -4.60
CA ARG A 297 -20.17 -12.54 -5.01
C ARG A 297 -19.79 -11.73 -6.24
N HIS A 298 -18.51 -11.72 -6.58
CA HIS A 298 -17.93 -10.93 -7.66
C HIS A 298 -17.64 -11.80 -8.88
N LYS A 299 -17.31 -11.17 -10.01
CA LYS A 299 -16.87 -11.88 -11.23
C LYS A 299 -15.37 -12.10 -11.24
N ALA A 300 -14.62 -11.19 -10.62
CA ALA A 300 -13.18 -11.34 -10.45
C ALA A 300 -12.68 -10.71 -9.14
N THR A 301 -11.58 -11.23 -8.64
CA THR A 301 -10.85 -10.73 -7.46
C THR A 301 -9.46 -10.27 -7.88
N ILE A 302 -9.05 -9.09 -7.40
CA ILE A 302 -7.76 -8.47 -7.71
C ILE A 302 -6.97 -8.27 -6.41
N SER A 303 -5.89 -9.03 -6.21
CA SER A 303 -4.86 -8.72 -5.20
C SER A 303 -3.94 -7.62 -5.75
N ILE A 304 -3.68 -6.59 -4.95
CA ILE A 304 -2.81 -5.47 -5.34
C ILE A 304 -1.69 -5.23 -4.33
N GLY A 305 -0.63 -4.56 -4.79
CA GLY A 305 0.51 -4.21 -3.95
C GLY A 305 1.39 -5.43 -3.65
N HIS A 306 1.79 -5.60 -2.38
CA HIS A 306 2.58 -6.74 -1.93
C HIS A 306 1.81 -7.51 -0.84
N ASP A 307 1.02 -8.50 -1.26
CA ASP A 307 0.11 -9.26 -0.37
C ASP A 307 0.70 -10.61 0.09
N ALA A 308 1.80 -10.58 0.85
CA ALA A 308 2.58 -11.77 1.20
C ALA A 308 2.09 -12.60 2.39
N TYR A 309 1.23 -12.06 3.24
CA TYR A 309 0.88 -12.68 4.53
C TYR A 309 -0.59 -13.11 4.57
N TRP A 310 -0.85 -14.39 4.33
CA TRP A 310 -2.19 -14.94 4.28
C TRP A 310 -2.49 -15.89 5.42
N THR A 311 -3.73 -15.82 5.91
CA THR A 311 -4.30 -16.90 6.73
C THR A 311 -4.77 -18.06 5.85
N LEU A 312 -4.97 -19.23 6.45
CA LEU A 312 -5.60 -20.36 5.77
C LEU A 312 -6.98 -19.99 5.21
N GLU A 313 -7.75 -19.22 5.96
CA GLU A 313 -9.08 -18.77 5.56
C GLU A 313 -9.01 -17.89 4.30
N MET A 314 -8.06 -16.95 4.22
CA MET A 314 -7.85 -16.12 3.03
C MET A 314 -7.49 -16.97 1.81
N ARG A 315 -6.52 -17.89 1.96
CA ARG A 315 -6.10 -18.79 0.87
C ARG A 315 -7.26 -19.63 0.35
N GLN A 316 -8.01 -20.26 1.26
CA GLN A 316 -9.20 -21.04 0.92
C GLN A 316 -10.29 -20.19 0.26
N GLY A 317 -10.40 -18.92 0.63
CA GLY A 317 -11.29 -17.96 -0.04
C GLY A 317 -10.95 -17.79 -1.52
N TYR A 318 -9.67 -17.57 -1.84
CA TYR A 318 -9.20 -17.48 -3.23
C TYR A 318 -9.39 -18.79 -4.00
N GLU A 319 -9.01 -19.93 -3.41
CA GLU A 319 -9.18 -21.25 -4.01
C GLU A 319 -10.66 -21.55 -4.30
N ALA A 320 -11.55 -21.31 -3.34
CA ALA A 320 -12.98 -21.51 -3.52
C ALA A 320 -13.59 -20.55 -4.55
N ALA A 321 -13.10 -19.31 -4.64
CA ALA A 321 -13.52 -18.36 -5.67
C ALA A 321 -13.11 -18.86 -7.06
N ARG A 322 -11.84 -19.23 -7.26
CA ARG A 322 -11.35 -19.85 -8.50
C ARG A 322 -12.19 -21.07 -8.85
N ASP A 323 -12.41 -21.98 -7.92
CA ASP A 323 -13.11 -23.24 -8.18
C ASP A 323 -14.61 -23.06 -8.50
N LYS A 324 -15.17 -21.87 -8.21
CA LYS A 324 -16.53 -21.46 -8.60
C LYS A 324 -16.60 -20.66 -9.91
N GLY A 325 -15.46 -20.42 -10.56
CA GLY A 325 -15.40 -19.70 -11.83
C GLY A 325 -15.24 -18.18 -11.66
N VAL A 326 -14.74 -17.70 -10.52
CA VAL A 326 -14.35 -16.30 -10.31
C VAL A 326 -12.91 -16.12 -10.80
N GLY A 327 -12.66 -15.16 -11.70
CA GLY A 327 -11.31 -14.87 -12.16
C GLY A 327 -10.43 -14.26 -11.07
N LEU A 328 -9.15 -14.57 -11.05
CA LEU A 328 -8.20 -14.04 -10.08
C LEU A 328 -7.07 -13.28 -10.78
N ALA A 329 -6.71 -12.10 -10.27
CA ALA A 329 -5.52 -11.38 -10.69
C ALA A 329 -4.63 -11.06 -9.49
N PHE A 330 -3.35 -11.39 -9.60
CA PHE A 330 -2.32 -11.03 -8.63
C PHE A 330 -1.42 -9.99 -9.28
N LEU A 331 -1.61 -8.72 -8.89
CA LEU A 331 -0.92 -7.56 -9.46
C LEU A 331 0.30 -7.16 -8.63
N GLY A 332 1.05 -8.17 -8.19
CA GLY A 332 2.20 -8.05 -7.31
C GLY A 332 3.23 -9.16 -7.54
N ALA A 333 4.05 -9.36 -6.51
CA ALA A 333 4.90 -10.53 -6.36
C ALA A 333 4.99 -10.90 -4.89
N ALA A 334 5.41 -12.14 -4.65
CA ALA A 334 5.41 -12.76 -3.34
C ALA A 334 4.01 -12.76 -2.70
N ASP A 335 2.96 -12.81 -3.52
CA ASP A 335 1.58 -12.98 -3.07
C ASP A 335 1.44 -14.32 -2.33
N GLY A 336 0.91 -14.27 -1.11
CA GLY A 336 0.64 -15.45 -0.30
C GLY A 336 1.86 -16.31 0.01
N VAL A 337 3.03 -15.73 0.26
CA VAL A 337 4.25 -16.49 0.61
C VAL A 337 4.20 -17.11 2.00
N TRP A 338 3.74 -16.34 2.98
CA TRP A 338 3.74 -16.75 4.39
C TRP A 338 2.34 -17.15 4.84
N GLN A 339 2.21 -18.33 5.44
CA GLN A 339 1.05 -18.63 6.29
C GLN A 339 1.20 -17.86 7.60
N MET A 340 0.14 -17.16 7.98
CA MET A 340 0.05 -16.45 9.26
C MET A 340 -1.27 -16.73 9.96
N ARG A 341 -1.41 -16.23 11.19
CA ARG A 341 -2.67 -16.31 11.96
C ARG A 341 -3.01 -14.96 12.57
N PHE A 342 -4.28 -14.79 12.94
CA PHE A 342 -4.74 -13.70 13.78
C PHE A 342 -4.91 -14.12 15.24
N GLU A 343 -4.64 -13.18 16.13
CA GLU A 343 -5.09 -13.17 17.52
C GLU A 343 -5.80 -11.84 17.82
N ALA A 344 -6.51 -11.82 18.95
CA ALA A 344 -7.01 -10.57 19.50
C ALA A 344 -5.86 -9.63 19.88
N SER A 345 -6.14 -8.33 19.96
CA SER A 345 -5.27 -7.38 20.66
C SER A 345 -5.12 -7.81 22.12
N SER A 346 -4.12 -7.24 22.80
CA SER A 346 -3.94 -7.44 24.24
C SER A 346 -5.10 -6.88 25.10
N THR A 347 -6.04 -6.13 24.49
CA THR A 347 -7.29 -5.67 25.10
C THR A 347 -8.51 -6.49 24.69
N GLY A 348 -8.33 -7.54 23.88
CA GLY A 348 -9.37 -8.50 23.52
C GLY A 348 -10.14 -8.20 22.22
N THR A 349 -9.71 -7.22 21.42
CA THR A 349 -10.36 -6.93 20.13
C THR A 349 -9.90 -7.96 19.08
N PRO A 350 -10.80 -8.74 18.45
CA PRO A 350 -10.40 -9.77 17.49
C PRO A 350 -9.64 -9.23 16.27
N ASP A 351 -8.76 -10.05 15.72
CA ASP A 351 -8.03 -9.81 14.46
C ASP A 351 -7.20 -8.52 14.44
N ARG A 352 -6.69 -8.11 15.60
CA ARG A 352 -5.82 -6.93 15.74
C ARG A 352 -4.33 -7.28 15.81
N THR A 353 -4.00 -8.56 15.96
CA THR A 353 -2.62 -9.05 16.04
C THR A 353 -2.34 -10.07 14.94
N VAL A 354 -1.37 -9.78 14.07
CA VAL A 354 -0.82 -10.72 13.08
C VAL A 354 0.29 -11.52 13.72
N ILE A 355 0.28 -12.83 13.53
CA ILE A 355 1.26 -13.76 14.10
C ILE A 355 1.91 -14.56 12.98
N CYS A 356 3.24 -14.54 12.98
CA CYS A 356 4.03 -15.42 12.14
C CYS A 356 5.34 -15.73 12.86
N TYR A 357 5.48 -16.99 13.29
CA TYR A 357 6.72 -17.52 13.80
C TYR A 357 7.73 -17.84 12.70
N LYS A 358 7.41 -17.65 11.41
CA LYS A 358 8.32 -17.90 10.27
C LYS A 358 9.18 -19.16 10.45
N VAL A 359 8.56 -20.28 10.79
CA VAL A 359 9.30 -21.53 11.01
C VAL A 359 9.68 -22.14 9.67
N SER A 360 10.85 -22.77 9.60
CA SER A 360 11.33 -23.47 8.40
C SER A 360 11.61 -24.93 8.72
N SER A 361 11.14 -25.82 7.83
CA SER A 361 11.46 -27.25 7.92
C SER A 361 12.95 -27.52 7.68
N GLU A 362 13.62 -26.72 6.83
CA GLU A 362 15.03 -26.91 6.51
C GLU A 362 15.95 -26.57 7.69
N GLU A 363 15.57 -25.57 8.48
CA GLU A 363 16.32 -25.15 9.67
C GLU A 363 15.91 -25.91 10.94
N ASN A 364 14.94 -26.82 10.83
CA ASN A 364 14.40 -27.61 11.94
C ASN A 364 13.90 -26.74 13.12
N THR A 365 13.27 -25.59 12.82
CA THR A 365 12.75 -24.64 13.83
C THR A 365 11.24 -24.76 14.09
N LEU A 366 10.60 -25.82 13.57
CA LEU A 366 9.14 -26.01 13.59
C LEU A 366 8.51 -25.92 14.99
N SER A 367 9.21 -26.39 16.03
CA SER A 367 8.73 -26.35 17.42
C SER A 367 8.60 -24.94 18.01
N ARG A 368 9.13 -23.91 17.35
CA ARG A 368 8.92 -22.49 17.73
C ARG A 368 7.46 -22.08 17.60
N ASP A 369 6.72 -22.68 16.67
CA ASP A 369 5.30 -22.47 16.53
C ASP A 369 4.51 -23.50 17.36
N PRO A 370 3.73 -23.08 18.37
CA PRO A 370 2.90 -24.00 19.16
C PRO A 370 1.94 -24.85 18.32
N MET A 371 1.53 -24.38 17.13
CA MET A 371 0.64 -25.13 16.24
C MET A 371 1.31 -26.38 15.65
N TYR A 372 2.64 -26.45 15.62
CA TYR A 372 3.33 -27.63 15.10
C TYR A 372 3.03 -28.90 15.91
N ALA A 373 2.76 -28.78 17.21
CA ALA A 373 2.42 -29.94 18.04
C ALA A 373 0.93 -30.30 18.01
N THR A 374 0.06 -29.46 17.43
CA THR A 374 -1.40 -29.58 17.59
C THR A 374 -2.15 -29.66 16.26
N ASP A 375 -1.81 -28.80 15.29
CA ASP A 375 -2.43 -28.77 13.97
C ASP A 375 -1.46 -28.16 12.95
N HIS A 376 -0.84 -29.04 12.17
CA HIS A 376 0.16 -28.66 11.16
C HIS A 376 -0.42 -27.72 10.11
N THR A 377 -1.72 -27.79 9.82
CA THR A 377 -2.34 -26.94 8.79
C THR A 377 -2.31 -25.46 9.16
N ARG A 378 -2.07 -25.15 10.43
CA ARG A 378 -2.04 -23.78 10.95
C ARG A 378 -0.65 -23.25 11.19
N VAL A 379 0.40 -24.04 10.99
CA VAL A 379 1.80 -23.64 11.26
C VAL A 379 2.20 -22.44 10.41
N THR A 380 2.76 -21.41 11.02
CA THR A 380 3.20 -20.20 10.34
C THR A 380 4.57 -20.40 9.71
N ALA A 381 4.57 -20.94 8.50
CA ALA A 381 5.72 -21.25 7.66
C ALA A 381 5.50 -20.65 6.26
N GLN A 382 6.43 -20.82 5.34
CA GLN A 382 6.08 -20.56 3.94
C GLN A 382 5.11 -21.63 3.47
N TRP A 383 4.14 -21.25 2.63
CA TRP A 383 3.13 -22.21 2.16
C TRP A 383 3.74 -23.39 1.41
N ARG A 384 4.86 -23.19 0.73
CA ARG A 384 5.62 -24.24 0.04
C ARG A 384 6.39 -25.19 0.98
N ASP A 385 6.61 -24.82 2.24
CA ASP A 385 7.43 -25.63 3.14
C ASP A 385 6.80 -27.01 3.35
N PRO A 386 7.60 -28.08 3.53
CA PRO A 386 7.10 -29.45 3.68
C PRO A 386 6.00 -29.64 4.74
N VAL A 387 6.01 -28.82 5.81
CA VAL A 387 4.98 -28.88 6.86
C VAL A 387 3.58 -28.47 6.38
N LEU A 388 3.49 -27.59 5.37
CA LEU A 388 2.23 -27.14 4.76
C LEU A 388 1.97 -27.78 3.40
N HIS A 389 3.04 -27.97 2.61
CA HIS A 389 3.04 -28.60 1.29
C HIS A 389 1.99 -28.02 0.32
N GLN A 390 1.84 -26.70 0.34
CA GLN A 390 0.86 -25.95 -0.45
C GLN A 390 1.55 -24.80 -1.20
N PRO A 391 2.50 -25.06 -2.11
CA PRO A 391 3.21 -23.99 -2.81
C PRO A 391 2.24 -23.01 -3.48
N GLU A 392 2.58 -21.73 -3.44
CA GLU A 392 1.78 -20.60 -3.93
C GLU A 392 1.43 -20.77 -5.40
N SER A 393 2.37 -21.33 -6.17
CA SER A 393 2.23 -21.63 -7.59
C SER A 393 1.04 -22.53 -7.92
N THR A 394 0.56 -23.36 -6.99
CA THR A 394 -0.63 -24.22 -7.22
C THR A 394 -1.93 -23.41 -7.39
N LEU A 395 -1.97 -22.20 -6.81
CA LEU A 395 -3.07 -21.26 -6.97
C LEU A 395 -2.71 -20.16 -7.97
N ILE A 396 -1.55 -19.53 -7.79
CA ILE A 396 -1.17 -18.30 -8.49
C ILE A 396 -0.53 -18.59 -9.86
N GLY A 397 0.05 -19.78 -10.04
CA GLY A 397 0.78 -20.17 -11.25
C GLY A 397 2.27 -19.83 -11.22
N VAL A 398 2.67 -18.86 -10.40
CA VAL A 398 4.06 -18.51 -10.08
C VAL A 398 4.22 -18.46 -8.57
N MET A 399 5.46 -18.48 -8.09
CA MET A 399 5.75 -18.24 -6.67
C MET A 399 7.06 -17.49 -6.50
N TYR A 400 7.20 -16.85 -5.34
CA TYR A 400 8.38 -16.06 -4.99
C TYR A 400 9.68 -16.79 -5.25
N SER A 401 10.63 -16.06 -5.83
CA SER A 401 11.95 -16.58 -6.19
C SER A 401 13.06 -15.86 -5.46
N ASP A 402 13.19 -14.55 -5.67
CA ASP A 402 14.28 -13.75 -5.14
C ASP A 402 13.92 -12.26 -5.22
N MET A 403 14.86 -11.40 -4.82
CA MET A 403 14.63 -9.96 -4.70
C MET A 403 15.89 -9.11 -4.91
N SER A 404 15.72 -7.81 -5.12
CA SER A 404 16.84 -6.85 -5.17
C SER A 404 16.49 -5.54 -4.46
N ARG A 405 17.21 -5.20 -3.38
CA ARG A 405 17.14 -3.87 -2.71
C ARG A 405 17.99 -2.83 -3.42
N GLY A 406 19.02 -3.27 -4.14
CA GLY A 406 19.70 -2.41 -5.09
C GLY A 406 18.66 -1.93 -6.09
N GLN A 407 18.70 -0.66 -6.47
CA GLN A 407 17.77 -0.06 -7.44
C GLN A 407 18.04 -0.59 -8.85
N VAL A 408 17.94 -1.91 -8.99
CA VAL A 408 18.13 -2.60 -10.24
C VAL A 408 16.77 -2.67 -10.88
N ASP A 409 16.58 -1.74 -11.78
CA ASP A 409 15.38 -1.62 -12.57
C ASP A 409 15.48 -2.63 -13.73
N PHE A 410 14.55 -3.59 -13.75
CA PHE A 410 14.43 -4.57 -14.83
C PHE A 410 13.25 -4.28 -15.77
N ALA A 411 13.52 -4.38 -17.08
CA ALA A 411 12.50 -4.30 -18.11
C ALA A 411 11.59 -5.52 -18.11
N TRP A 412 10.30 -5.32 -18.36
CA TRP A 412 9.35 -6.42 -18.55
C TRP A 412 9.43 -6.96 -19.99
N LYS A 413 9.72 -8.24 -20.18
CA LYS A 413 10.03 -8.79 -21.52
C LYS A 413 9.09 -9.92 -21.95
N VAL A 414 8.37 -9.68 -23.04
CA VAL A 414 7.40 -10.61 -23.63
C VAL A 414 8.12 -11.79 -24.26
N ASN A 415 7.59 -13.00 -24.07
CA ASN A 415 8.09 -14.19 -24.74
C ASN A 415 7.84 -14.13 -26.26
N LYS A 416 8.73 -14.73 -27.06
CA LYS A 416 8.59 -14.74 -28.53
C LYS A 416 7.42 -15.60 -29.01
N ASP A 417 7.13 -16.63 -28.25
CA ASP A 417 6.07 -17.63 -28.42
C ASP A 417 4.85 -17.34 -27.54
N ALA A 418 4.75 -16.12 -26.97
CA ALA A 418 3.61 -15.72 -26.17
C ALA A 418 2.29 -15.83 -26.94
N ASP A 419 1.28 -16.38 -26.27
CA ASP A 419 -0.08 -16.43 -26.80
C ASP A 419 -0.57 -15.02 -27.13
N GLN A 420 -1.20 -14.88 -28.30
CA GLN A 420 -1.60 -13.58 -28.83
C GLN A 420 -2.92 -13.06 -28.23
N THR A 421 -3.66 -13.88 -27.48
CA THR A 421 -5.01 -13.53 -27.00
C THR A 421 -4.98 -12.29 -26.12
N LEU A 422 -4.14 -12.27 -25.09
CA LEU A 422 -3.99 -11.11 -24.21
C LEU A 422 -3.22 -9.96 -24.86
N LEU A 423 -2.48 -10.21 -25.94
CA LEU A 423 -1.68 -9.20 -26.65
C LEU A 423 -2.46 -8.47 -27.75
N LYS A 424 -3.66 -8.92 -28.09
CA LYS A 424 -4.48 -8.34 -29.17
C LYS A 424 -4.73 -6.85 -28.93
N ASN A 425 -4.45 -6.03 -29.95
CA ASN A 425 -4.65 -4.56 -29.94
C ASN A 425 -3.89 -3.80 -28.84
N THR A 426 -2.88 -4.40 -28.20
CA THR A 426 -2.09 -3.74 -27.15
C THR A 426 -0.91 -2.93 -27.70
N GLY A 427 -0.45 -3.23 -28.92
CA GLY A 427 0.84 -2.73 -29.42
C GLY A 427 2.05 -3.48 -28.86
N ILE A 428 1.83 -4.48 -27.99
CA ILE A 428 2.88 -5.35 -27.47
C ILE A 428 3.43 -6.24 -28.59
N GLN A 429 4.75 -6.26 -28.73
CA GLN A 429 5.45 -7.08 -29.72
C GLN A 429 6.16 -8.25 -29.01
N PRO A 430 5.88 -9.51 -29.40
CA PRO A 430 6.59 -10.68 -28.88
C PRO A 430 8.12 -10.53 -28.96
N GLY A 431 8.82 -10.88 -27.89
CA GLY A 431 10.28 -10.76 -27.77
C GLY A 431 10.81 -9.38 -27.38
N LYS A 432 9.96 -8.33 -27.34
CA LYS A 432 10.35 -6.97 -26.94
C LYS A 432 10.26 -6.76 -25.43
N GLY A 433 11.15 -5.90 -24.90
CA GLY A 433 11.11 -5.39 -23.53
C GLY A 433 10.39 -4.05 -23.42
N TYR A 434 9.67 -3.84 -22.31
CA TYR A 434 8.90 -2.64 -22.00
C TYR A 434 9.26 -2.11 -20.62
N GLY A 435 9.38 -0.78 -20.54
CA GLY A 435 9.92 -0.09 -19.38
C GLY A 435 11.37 -0.49 -19.09
N CYS A 436 11.96 0.15 -18.10
CA CYS A 436 13.18 -0.35 -17.50
C CYS A 436 12.98 -0.72 -16.02
N SER A 437 11.88 -0.32 -15.36
CA SER A 437 11.64 -0.51 -13.90
C SER A 437 10.30 -1.19 -13.60
N TYR A 438 9.86 -2.10 -14.48
CA TYR A 438 8.56 -2.78 -14.34
C TYR A 438 8.68 -4.14 -13.65
N VAL A 439 9.91 -4.65 -13.51
CA VAL A 439 10.20 -5.87 -12.77
C VAL A 439 11.10 -5.55 -11.58
N GLY A 440 10.68 -6.01 -10.40
CA GLY A 440 11.30 -5.74 -9.09
C GLY A 440 10.28 -5.32 -8.03
N TYR A 441 10.70 -5.00 -6.80
CA TYR A 441 11.96 -5.42 -6.20
C TYR A 441 11.91 -6.90 -5.81
N LEU A 442 10.72 -7.48 -5.61
CA LEU A 442 10.49 -8.92 -5.55
C LEU A 442 10.01 -9.39 -6.93
N TRP A 443 10.33 -10.64 -7.24
CA TRP A 443 9.79 -11.32 -8.40
C TRP A 443 9.42 -12.77 -8.12
N ASP A 444 8.43 -13.22 -8.87
CA ASP A 444 7.98 -14.61 -8.88
C ASP A 444 8.39 -15.28 -10.19
N ARG A 445 8.57 -16.59 -10.14
CA ARG A 445 8.85 -17.41 -11.33
C ARG A 445 8.00 -18.66 -11.36
N VAL A 446 7.99 -19.31 -12.52
CA VAL A 446 7.34 -20.61 -12.71
C VAL A 446 8.19 -21.72 -12.09
N TYR A 447 7.53 -22.62 -11.37
CA TYR A 447 8.12 -23.86 -10.87
C TYR A 447 7.31 -25.04 -11.42
N ARG A 448 7.84 -25.72 -12.45
CA ARG A 448 7.07 -26.69 -13.26
C ARG A 448 6.52 -27.87 -12.45
N ASP A 449 7.17 -28.23 -11.35
CA ASP A 449 6.73 -29.36 -10.51
C ASP A 449 5.47 -29.05 -9.69
N SER A 450 5.11 -27.77 -9.52
CA SER A 450 3.98 -27.33 -8.70
C SER A 450 2.99 -26.41 -9.43
N SER A 451 3.41 -25.77 -10.52
CA SER A 451 2.55 -24.86 -11.28
C SER A 451 1.51 -25.64 -12.11
N PRO A 452 0.32 -25.06 -12.41
CA PRO A 452 -0.70 -25.71 -13.22
C PRO A 452 -0.16 -26.17 -14.57
N ALA A 453 -0.48 -27.41 -14.97
CA ALA A 453 0.08 -28.03 -16.17
C ALA A 453 -0.26 -27.26 -17.47
N ASN A 454 -1.36 -26.51 -17.49
CA ASN A 454 -1.81 -25.69 -18.61
C ASN A 454 -1.39 -24.20 -18.51
N LEU A 455 -0.46 -23.87 -17.60
CA LEU A 455 0.05 -22.50 -17.44
C LEU A 455 0.70 -21.98 -18.72
N LYS A 456 0.36 -20.74 -19.07
CA LYS A 456 0.95 -19.98 -20.16
C LYS A 456 1.89 -18.92 -19.59
N VAL A 457 3.10 -18.82 -20.14
CA VAL A 457 4.07 -17.78 -19.76
C VAL A 457 4.06 -16.70 -20.81
N LEU A 458 3.48 -15.55 -20.48
CA LEU A 458 3.38 -14.38 -21.35
C LEU A 458 4.71 -13.65 -21.48
N ALA A 459 5.44 -13.51 -20.37
CA ALA A 459 6.69 -12.79 -20.30
C ALA A 459 7.71 -13.50 -19.40
N THR A 460 8.99 -13.37 -19.79
CA THR A 460 10.15 -13.83 -19.02
C THR A 460 11.18 -12.71 -19.04
N SER A 461 11.40 -12.11 -17.88
CA SER A 461 12.36 -11.02 -17.70
C SER A 461 13.58 -11.54 -16.96
N ASN A 462 14.77 -11.32 -17.50
CA ASN A 462 16.01 -11.67 -16.81
C ASN A 462 16.24 -10.65 -15.70
N VAL A 463 16.54 -11.16 -14.50
CA VAL A 463 16.73 -10.37 -13.29
C VAL A 463 17.94 -10.89 -12.53
N HIS A 464 18.45 -10.11 -11.59
CA HIS A 464 19.47 -10.57 -10.66
C HIS A 464 19.29 -9.89 -9.30
N ASN A 465 19.66 -10.60 -8.23
CA ASN A 465 19.65 -10.02 -6.89
C ASN A 465 20.89 -9.17 -6.61
N GLU A 466 20.95 -8.59 -5.41
CA GLU A 466 22.08 -7.75 -4.94
C GLU A 466 23.45 -8.44 -5.00
N ASN A 467 23.48 -9.77 -5.03
CA ASN A 467 24.71 -10.57 -5.15
C ASN A 467 25.03 -10.95 -6.60
N ASN A 468 24.36 -10.34 -7.59
CA ASN A 468 24.44 -10.67 -9.02
C ASN A 468 24.08 -12.14 -9.33
N LYS A 469 23.26 -12.78 -8.49
CA LYS A 469 22.71 -14.10 -8.80
C LYS A 469 21.60 -13.91 -9.83
N GLU A 470 21.85 -14.39 -11.04
CA GLU A 470 20.88 -14.40 -12.13
C GLU A 470 19.65 -15.24 -11.78
N ASP A 471 18.49 -14.76 -12.21
CA ASP A 471 17.19 -15.40 -12.08
C ASP A 471 16.23 -14.88 -13.17
N VAL A 472 14.97 -15.30 -13.13
CA VAL A 472 13.92 -14.81 -14.02
C VAL A 472 12.66 -14.42 -13.25
N SER A 473 11.94 -13.44 -13.77
CA SER A 473 10.56 -13.11 -13.39
C SER A 473 9.60 -13.55 -14.50
N ASN A 474 8.47 -14.15 -14.14
CA ASN A 474 7.45 -14.61 -15.09
C ASN A 474 6.09 -13.95 -14.88
N THR A 475 5.52 -13.39 -15.95
CA THR A 475 4.09 -13.06 -16.02
C THR A 475 3.35 -14.20 -16.68
N THR A 476 2.28 -14.67 -16.04
CA THR A 476 1.61 -15.92 -16.43
C THR A 476 0.10 -15.81 -16.35
N TYR A 477 -0.57 -16.73 -17.04
CA TYR A 477 -1.98 -17.00 -16.80
C TYR A 477 -2.31 -18.47 -17.03
N TYR A 478 -3.39 -18.96 -16.44
CA TYR A 478 -3.99 -20.24 -16.76
C TYR A 478 -5.52 -20.21 -16.62
N ILE A 479 -6.19 -21.16 -17.25
CA ILE A 479 -7.63 -21.39 -17.08
C ILE A 479 -7.83 -22.59 -16.16
N SER A 480 -8.51 -22.40 -15.03
CA SER A 480 -8.82 -23.47 -14.10
C SER A 480 -9.90 -24.41 -14.65
N GLN A 481 -10.14 -25.54 -13.97
CA GLN A 481 -11.18 -26.49 -14.36
C GLN A 481 -12.60 -25.90 -14.31
N SER A 482 -12.81 -24.86 -13.50
CA SER A 482 -14.10 -24.15 -13.40
C SER A 482 -14.33 -23.16 -14.55
N GLY A 483 -13.31 -22.92 -15.38
CA GLY A 483 -13.30 -21.88 -16.40
C GLY A 483 -12.85 -20.50 -15.92
N ALA A 484 -12.43 -20.37 -14.65
CA ALA A 484 -11.83 -19.13 -14.17
C ALA A 484 -10.44 -18.90 -14.78
N MET A 485 -10.16 -17.67 -15.22
CA MET A 485 -8.79 -17.25 -15.51
C MET A 485 -8.08 -16.86 -14.21
N VAL A 486 -6.84 -17.30 -14.05
CA VAL A 486 -5.91 -16.78 -13.04
C VAL A 486 -4.73 -16.12 -13.75
N PHE A 487 -4.45 -14.86 -13.44
CA PHE A 487 -3.38 -14.06 -13.99
C PHE A 487 -2.44 -13.56 -12.89
N ALA A 488 -1.14 -13.61 -13.12
CA ALA A 488 -0.14 -13.11 -12.18
C ALA A 488 0.92 -12.28 -12.92
N THR A 489 1.21 -11.06 -12.42
CA THR A 489 2.23 -10.20 -12.99
C THR A 489 3.65 -10.71 -12.69
N GLY A 490 3.84 -11.31 -11.52
CA GLY A 490 5.12 -11.85 -11.06
C GLY A 490 6.15 -10.77 -10.69
N SER A 491 5.67 -9.54 -10.43
CA SER A 491 6.49 -8.44 -9.95
C SER A 491 5.70 -7.40 -9.17
N THR A 492 6.29 -6.92 -8.06
CA THR A 492 5.77 -5.82 -7.23
C THR A 492 5.69 -4.47 -7.96
N TYR A 493 6.57 -4.21 -8.92
CA TYR A 493 6.64 -2.93 -9.64
C TYR A 493 5.83 -2.90 -10.93
N TRP A 494 5.18 -4.00 -11.29
CA TRP A 494 4.47 -4.10 -12.57
C TRP A 494 3.42 -3.02 -12.75
N THR A 495 2.67 -2.69 -11.68
CA THR A 495 1.59 -1.69 -11.69
C THR A 495 2.09 -0.26 -11.86
N TYR A 496 3.39 0.00 -11.71
CA TYR A 496 3.98 1.30 -11.99
C TYR A 496 3.80 1.72 -13.44
N ALA A 497 3.69 0.77 -14.37
CA ALA A 497 3.42 1.03 -15.78
C ALA A 497 2.03 1.62 -16.05
N LEU A 498 1.12 1.61 -15.07
CA LEU A 498 -0.29 1.95 -15.29
C LEU A 498 -0.61 3.43 -15.12
N ASP A 499 0.22 4.19 -14.41
CA ASP A 499 -0.02 5.61 -14.14
C ASP A 499 1.30 6.30 -13.78
N ASN A 500 1.42 7.58 -14.10
CA ASN A 500 2.63 8.36 -13.86
C ASN A 500 2.76 8.90 -12.42
N TYR A 501 1.80 8.65 -11.54
CA TYR A 501 1.91 9.04 -10.14
C TYR A 501 3.13 8.39 -9.48
N ARG A 502 3.95 9.21 -8.80
CA ARG A 502 5.06 8.77 -7.95
C ARG A 502 4.99 9.54 -6.63
N PRO A 503 5.27 8.90 -5.47
CA PRO A 503 5.40 9.60 -4.21
C PRO A 503 6.52 10.65 -4.31
N THR A 504 6.27 11.87 -3.84
CA THR A 504 7.27 12.94 -3.76
C THR A 504 8.43 12.63 -2.79
N TYR A 505 8.35 11.52 -2.05
CA TYR A 505 9.26 11.11 -0.98
C TYR A 505 9.98 9.80 -1.26
N LEU A 506 10.11 9.45 -2.52
CA LEU A 506 11.17 8.55 -2.93
C LEU A 506 12.36 9.40 -3.42
N PRO A 507 13.05 10.19 -2.55
CA PRO A 507 14.19 10.99 -2.97
C PRO A 507 15.35 10.11 -3.46
N ASP A 508 15.33 8.82 -3.13
CA ASP A 508 16.44 7.93 -3.44
C ASP A 508 16.24 7.12 -4.72
N ARG A 509 15.03 6.98 -5.27
CA ARG A 509 14.91 6.33 -6.58
C ARG A 509 15.26 7.33 -7.66
N ASN A 510 16.54 7.35 -8.04
CA ASN A 510 16.95 7.77 -9.36
C ASN A 510 16.20 6.89 -10.37
N TRP A 511 14.98 7.29 -10.74
CA TRP A 511 14.27 6.74 -11.88
C TRP A 511 15.01 7.21 -13.14
N GLU A 512 16.24 6.71 -13.33
CA GLU A 512 17.15 7.14 -14.41
C GLU A 512 16.48 6.99 -15.79
N CYS A 513 15.44 6.18 -15.89
CA CYS A 513 14.76 5.85 -17.13
C CYS A 513 13.60 6.76 -17.56
N GLY A 514 13.28 7.84 -16.85
CA GLY A 514 12.49 8.96 -17.40
C GLY A 514 11.02 8.71 -17.82
N ASP A 515 10.53 7.47 -17.98
CA ASP A 515 9.14 7.18 -18.38
C ASP A 515 8.45 6.20 -17.42
N THR A 516 7.24 6.57 -17.01
CA THR A 516 6.52 5.99 -15.86
C THR A 516 5.28 5.21 -16.26
N GLU A 517 4.61 5.54 -17.37
CA GLU A 517 3.33 4.99 -17.81
C GLU A 517 3.45 4.39 -19.22
N SER A 518 2.89 3.19 -19.46
CA SER A 518 2.91 2.52 -20.77
C SER A 518 1.49 2.24 -21.27
N PRO A 519 1.07 2.84 -22.40
CA PRO A 519 -0.20 2.51 -23.05
C PRO A 519 -0.32 1.02 -23.38
N GLU A 520 0.79 0.37 -23.74
CA GLU A 520 0.82 -1.05 -24.05
C GLU A 520 0.51 -1.92 -22.83
N MET A 521 1.13 -1.61 -21.69
CA MET A 521 0.89 -2.32 -20.43
C MET A 521 -0.54 -2.08 -19.91
N GLN A 522 -1.08 -0.88 -20.11
CA GLN A 522 -2.48 -0.58 -19.80
C GLN A 522 -3.45 -1.37 -20.67
N ALA A 523 -3.20 -1.43 -21.97
CA ALA A 523 -4.03 -2.20 -22.90
C ALA A 523 -3.98 -3.71 -22.58
N LEU A 524 -2.80 -4.23 -22.21
CA LEU A 524 -2.67 -5.60 -21.73
C LEU A 524 -3.52 -5.83 -20.48
N LEU A 525 -3.43 -4.97 -19.46
CA LEU A 525 -4.23 -5.14 -18.26
C LEU A 525 -5.73 -4.99 -18.55
N ALA A 526 -6.12 -4.14 -19.50
CA ALA A 526 -7.51 -4.02 -19.93
C ALA A 526 -8.03 -5.34 -20.57
N ASN A 527 -7.22 -5.98 -21.41
CA ASN A 527 -7.54 -7.30 -21.95
C ASN A 527 -7.66 -8.34 -20.83
N VAL A 528 -6.72 -8.34 -19.86
CA VAL A 528 -6.80 -9.22 -18.68
C VAL A 528 -8.10 -9.00 -17.92
N PHE A 529 -8.48 -7.75 -17.62
CA PHE A 529 -9.72 -7.43 -16.92
C PHE A 529 -10.97 -7.89 -17.68
N HIS A 530 -10.95 -7.83 -19.01
CA HIS A 530 -12.00 -8.39 -19.85
C HIS A 530 -12.09 -9.91 -19.69
N GLU A 531 -10.97 -10.62 -19.82
CA GLU A 531 -10.95 -12.09 -19.77
C GLU A 531 -11.23 -12.66 -18.36
N LEU A 532 -10.89 -11.93 -17.28
CA LEU A 532 -11.10 -12.37 -15.90
C LEU A 532 -12.58 -12.65 -15.55
N VAL A 533 -13.49 -11.96 -16.22
CA VAL A 533 -14.93 -11.99 -15.90
C VAL A 533 -15.72 -12.87 -16.87
N GLU A 534 -15.06 -13.41 -17.88
CA GLU A 534 -15.60 -14.38 -18.81
C GLU A 534 -15.44 -15.81 -18.28
N ARG A 535 -16.30 -16.72 -18.74
CA ARG A 535 -16.19 -18.15 -18.43
C ARG A 535 -15.55 -18.88 -19.59
N HIS A 536 -14.35 -19.40 -19.36
CA HIS A 536 -13.57 -20.10 -20.36
C HIS A 536 -13.91 -21.58 -20.38
N SER A 537 -13.83 -22.22 -21.55
CA SER A 537 -13.77 -23.68 -21.56
C SER A 537 -12.40 -24.10 -21.00
N PRO A 538 -12.30 -25.19 -20.22
CA PRO A 538 -10.99 -25.71 -19.82
C PRO A 538 -10.14 -25.95 -21.08
N ASN A 539 -8.98 -25.29 -21.16
CA ASN A 539 -8.06 -25.23 -22.33
C ASN A 539 -8.44 -24.25 -23.47
N ALA A 540 -9.35 -23.30 -23.26
CA ALA A 540 -9.80 -22.37 -24.31
C ALA A 540 -8.80 -21.26 -24.71
N LEU A 541 -7.64 -21.17 -24.07
CA LEU A 541 -6.63 -20.11 -24.27
C LEU A 541 -5.18 -20.64 -24.21
#